data_AF-A0A553CQF0-F1
#
_entry.id   AF-A0A553CQF0-F1
#
_cell.length_a   1.000
_cell.length_b   1.000
_cell.length_c   1.000
_cell.angle_alpha   90.00
_cell.angle_beta   90.00
_cell.angle_gamma   90.00
#
_symmetry.space_group_name_H-M   'P 1'
#
loop_
_entity.id
_entity.type
_entity.pdbx_description
1 polymer ?
#
loop_
_entity_poly.entity_id
_entity_poly.type
_entity_poly.pdbx_seq_one_letter_code
_entity_poly.pdbx_strand_id
1 'polypeptide(L)'
;MSEQMDVALYLIEKGADYTKPITPTVIEGEDVSVLYLLRCSMIDLDSEQYKYKMKVVAFLKAKGLDYDKEPIPEGTVEYMKNMYPDNWQEYVKRY
;
A
#
# COMPACT_ATOMS: atom_id res chain seq x y z
N MET A 1 -9.82 1.48 -11.26
CA MET A 1 -8.90 0.37 -11.60
C MET A 1 -9.19 -0.76 -10.62
N SER A 2 -9.33 -2.00 -11.07
CA SER A 2 -9.49 -3.12 -10.15
C SER A 2 -8.22 -3.23 -9.30
N GLU A 3 -8.34 -3.15 -7.98
CA GLU A 3 -7.25 -3.45 -7.05
C GLU A 3 -6.93 -4.95 -7.19
N GLN A 4 -5.75 -5.28 -7.72
CA GLN A 4 -5.29 -6.67 -7.98
C GLN A 4 -4.21 -7.06 -6.98
N MET A 5 -4.52 -6.96 -5.69
CA MET A 5 -3.56 -7.25 -4.62
C MET A 5 -3.32 -8.75 -4.47
N ASP A 6 -4.26 -9.58 -4.88
CA ASP A 6 -4.09 -11.02 -5.08
C ASP A 6 -2.99 -11.33 -6.11
N VAL A 7 -2.95 -10.60 -7.22
CA VAL A 7 -1.89 -10.73 -8.24
C VAL A 7 -0.56 -10.22 -7.70
N ALA A 8 -0.55 -9.08 -7.00
CA ALA A 8 0.65 -8.55 -6.36
C ALA A 8 1.25 -9.55 -5.35
N LEU A 9 0.39 -10.17 -4.54
CA LEU A 9 0.77 -11.24 -3.61
C LEU A 9 1.34 -12.44 -4.35
N TYR A 10 0.66 -12.91 -5.40
CA TYR A 10 1.15 -14.03 -6.20
C TYR A 10 2.55 -13.75 -6.77
N LEU A 11 2.77 -12.56 -7.34
CA LEU A 11 4.05 -12.20 -7.93
C LEU A 11 5.17 -12.11 -6.89
N ILE A 12 4.92 -11.50 -5.73
CA ILE A 12 5.94 -11.37 -4.69
C ILE A 12 6.30 -12.73 -4.09
N GLU A 13 5.33 -13.63 -3.93
CA GLU A 13 5.57 -15.02 -3.51
C GLU A 13 6.38 -15.82 -4.55
N LYS A 14 6.27 -15.47 -5.83
CA LYS A 14 7.07 -16.07 -6.92
C LYS A 14 8.45 -15.43 -7.10
N GLY A 15 8.84 -14.50 -6.23
CA GLY A 15 10.17 -13.89 -6.25
C GLY A 15 10.27 -12.65 -7.14
N ALA A 16 9.15 -11.96 -7.39
CA ALA A 16 9.21 -10.62 -7.96
C ALA A 16 10.12 -9.71 -7.11
N ASP A 17 10.96 -8.93 -7.79
CA ASP A 17 11.96 -8.09 -7.16
C ASP A 17 11.35 -6.77 -6.68
N TYR A 18 10.99 -6.73 -5.41
CA TYR A 18 10.41 -5.57 -4.74
C TYR A 18 11.43 -4.48 -4.34
N THR A 19 12.72 -4.67 -4.66
CA THR A 19 13.78 -3.68 -4.41
C THR A 19 14.00 -2.73 -5.58
N LYS A 20 13.44 -3.06 -6.75
CA LYS A 20 13.50 -2.23 -7.94
C LYS A 20 12.34 -1.23 -7.98
N PRO A 21 12.50 -0.12 -8.72
CA PRO A 21 11.39 0.79 -8.97
C PRO A 21 10.22 0.04 -9.58
N ILE A 22 9.06 0.14 -8.92
CA ILE A 22 7.83 -0.53 -9.36
C ILE A 22 7.11 0.31 -10.43
N THR A 23 7.31 1.62 -10.45
CA THR A 23 6.78 2.52 -11.48
C THR A 23 7.86 2.93 -12.46
N PRO A 24 7.55 3.03 -13.77
CA PRO A 24 8.50 3.56 -14.77
C PRO A 24 8.70 5.07 -14.62
N THR A 25 7.85 5.73 -13.85
CA THR A 25 7.89 7.16 -13.58
C THR A 25 8.36 7.39 -12.16
N VAL A 26 9.33 8.27 -12.05
CA VAL A 26 9.83 8.82 -10.80
C VAL A 26 8.78 9.82 -10.28
N ILE A 27 8.27 9.65 -9.06
CA ILE A 27 7.39 10.64 -8.44
C ILE A 27 8.31 11.65 -7.74
N GLU A 28 8.20 12.93 -8.11
CA GLU A 28 9.00 14.03 -7.52
C GLU A 28 10.53 13.88 -7.61
N GLY A 29 11.05 13.06 -8.53
CA GLY A 29 12.50 12.88 -8.68
C GLY A 29 13.11 11.76 -7.83
N GLU A 30 12.29 11.03 -7.06
CA GLU A 30 12.72 9.85 -6.29
C GLU A 30 12.07 8.53 -6.75
N ASP A 31 12.85 7.44 -6.65
CA ASP A 31 12.35 6.09 -6.87
C ASP A 31 11.29 5.75 -5.81
N VAL A 32 10.13 5.32 -6.27
CA VAL A 32 9.00 5.03 -5.39
C VAL A 32 9.17 3.65 -4.77
N SER A 33 9.24 3.59 -3.45
CA SER A 33 9.33 2.32 -2.72
C SER A 33 8.03 1.52 -2.83
N VAL A 34 8.15 0.19 -2.72
CA VAL A 34 6.98 -0.70 -2.63
C VAL A 34 6.07 -0.34 -1.45
N LEU A 35 6.64 0.12 -0.34
CA LEU A 35 5.88 0.51 0.85
C LEU A 35 5.05 1.77 0.58
N TYR A 36 5.64 2.77 -0.09
CA TYR A 36 4.92 3.97 -0.50
C TYR A 36 3.76 3.63 -1.43
N LEU A 37 3.97 2.75 -2.43
CA LEU A 37 2.89 2.33 -3.33
C LEU A 37 1.77 1.59 -2.59
N LEU A 38 2.12 0.75 -1.61
CA LEU A 38 1.12 0.13 -0.74
C LEU A 38 0.38 1.16 0.11
N ARG A 39 1.03 2.25 0.54
CA ARG A 39 0.34 3.35 1.24
C ARG A 39 -0.62 4.11 0.32
N CYS A 40 -0.22 4.39 -0.93
CA CYS A 40 -1.07 5.00 -1.96
C CYS A 40 -2.21 4.10 -2.44
N SER A 41 -2.06 2.78 -2.32
CA SER A 41 -3.09 1.81 -2.71
C SER A 41 -4.21 1.77 -1.69
N MET A 42 -5.12 2.75 -1.78
CA MET A 42 -6.36 2.81 -1.01
C MET A 42 -7.22 1.60 -1.35
N ILE A 43 -7.39 0.72 -0.36
CA ILE A 43 -8.21 -0.48 -0.44
C ILE A 43 -9.13 -0.45 0.78
N ASP A 44 -10.40 -0.78 0.58
CA ASP A 44 -11.39 -0.88 1.65
C ASP A 44 -10.94 -1.92 2.69
N LEU A 45 -10.87 -1.51 3.96
CA LEU A 45 -10.37 -2.33 5.09
C LEU A 45 -11.12 -3.66 5.23
N ASP A 46 -12.40 -3.71 4.86
CA ASP A 46 -13.23 -4.91 5.01
C ASP A 46 -13.23 -5.79 3.74
N SER A 47 -12.51 -5.38 2.69
CA SER A 47 -12.41 -6.13 1.43
C SER A 47 -11.42 -7.29 1.48
N GLU A 48 -11.65 -8.30 0.62
CA GLU A 48 -10.68 -9.37 0.38
C GLU A 48 -9.33 -8.82 -0.12
N GLN A 49 -9.34 -7.74 -0.90
CA GLN A 49 -8.13 -7.11 -1.41
C GLN A 49 -7.27 -6.53 -0.29
N TYR A 50 -7.87 -6.03 0.79
CA TYR A 50 -7.12 -5.55 1.95
C TYR A 50 -6.46 -6.71 2.70
N LYS A 51 -7.11 -7.87 2.76
CA LYS A 51 -6.50 -9.08 3.33
C LYS A 51 -5.26 -9.50 2.53
N TYR A 52 -5.32 -9.45 1.20
CA TYR A 52 -4.13 -9.70 0.36
C TYR A 52 -3.05 -8.64 0.58
N LYS A 53 -3.43 -7.36 0.74
CA LYS A 53 -2.48 -6.27 1.03
C LYS A 53 -1.72 -6.55 2.32
N MET A 54 -2.41 -6.98 3.37
CA MET A 54 -1.79 -7.31 4.64
C MET A 54 -0.88 -8.53 4.55
N LYS A 55 -1.15 -9.50 3.67
CA LYS A 55 -0.22 -10.60 3.38
C LYS A 55 1.06 -10.11 2.68
N VAL A 56 0.94 -9.20 1.72
CA VAL A 56 2.10 -8.55 1.08
C VAL A 56 2.92 -7.76 2.11
N VAL A 57 2.26 -6.98 2.97
CA VAL A 57 2.90 -6.24 4.08
C VAL A 57 3.65 -7.20 5.01
N ALA A 58 3.02 -8.30 5.43
CA ALA A 58 3.66 -9.30 6.29
C ALA A 58 4.88 -9.95 5.62
N PHE A 59 4.78 -10.26 4.32
CA PHE A 59 5.92 -10.77 3.54
C PHE A 59 7.09 -9.79 3.53
N LEU A 60 6.82 -8.51 3.24
CA LEU A 60 7.83 -7.45 3.21
C LEU A 60 8.46 -7.20 4.58
N LYS A 61 7.66 -7.26 5.66
CA LYS A 61 8.12 -7.14 7.05
C LYS A 61 9.11 -8.23 7.43
N ALA A 62 8.85 -9.47 6.99
CA ALA A 62 9.78 -10.59 7.18
C ALA A 62 11.12 -10.40 6.43
N LYS A 63 11.18 -9.48 5.47
CA LYS A 63 12.37 -9.10 4.70
C LYS A 63 13.03 -7.80 5.19
N GLY A 64 12.53 -7.21 6.28
CA GLY A 64 13.07 -6.01 6.90
C GLY A 64 12.44 -4.69 6.42
N LEU A 65 11.37 -4.74 5.62
CA LEU A 65 10.64 -3.55 5.17
C LEU A 65 9.41 -3.31 6.06
N ASP A 66 9.39 -2.20 6.80
CA ASP A 66 8.40 -1.94 7.85
C ASP A 66 7.31 -0.97 7.37
N TYR A 67 6.20 -1.51 6.87
CA TYR A 67 5.05 -0.73 6.37
C TYR A 67 4.47 0.23 7.41
N ASP A 68 4.46 -0.17 8.68
CA ASP A 68 3.87 0.62 9.77
C ASP A 68 4.65 1.93 10.01
N LYS A 69 5.93 1.97 9.62
CA LYS A 69 6.79 3.16 9.69
C LYS A 69 6.73 4.04 8.45
N GLU A 70 6.26 3.51 7.32
CA GLU A 70 6.09 4.27 6.09
C GLU A 70 4.94 5.27 6.29
N PRO A 71 5.17 6.59 6.14
CA PRO A 71 4.13 7.59 6.31
C PRO A 71 3.02 7.41 5.27
N ILE A 72 1.78 7.67 5.65
CA ILE A 72 0.66 7.70 4.71
C ILE A 72 0.77 9.00 3.88
N PRO A 73 0.87 8.94 2.54
CA PRO A 73 1.00 10.12 1.70
C PRO A 73 -0.22 11.03 1.81
N GLU A 74 0.01 12.35 1.72
CA GLU A 74 -1.04 13.36 1.90
C GLU A 74 -2.24 13.13 0.98
N GLY A 75 -2.01 12.84 -0.30
CA GLY A 75 -3.09 12.54 -1.26
C GLY A 75 -3.92 11.31 -0.87
N THR A 76 -3.32 10.34 -0.18
CA THR A 76 -4.06 9.16 0.35
C THR A 76 -4.94 9.58 1.53
N VAL A 77 -4.41 10.42 2.44
CA VAL A 77 -5.18 10.96 3.56
C VAL A 77 -6.33 11.84 3.08
N GLU A 78 -6.11 12.69 2.08
CA GLU A 78 -7.15 13.52 1.46
C GLU A 78 -8.24 12.65 0.83
N TYR A 79 -7.85 11.58 0.14
CA TYR A 79 -8.81 10.61 -0.39
C TYR A 79 -9.64 9.93 0.71
N MET A 80 -9.02 9.52 1.83
CA MET A 80 -9.74 8.97 2.98
C MET A 80 -10.72 9.98 3.59
N LYS A 81 -10.32 11.25 3.73
CA LYS A 81 -11.20 12.33 4.22
C LYS A 81 -12.46 12.48 3.35
N ASN A 82 -12.30 12.39 2.03
CA ASN A 82 -13.42 12.52 1.09
C ASN A 82 -14.35 11.31 1.11
N MET A 83 -13.82 10.09 1.28
CA MET A 83 -14.60 8.86 1.32
C MET A 83 -15.31 8.64 2.67
N TYR A 84 -14.68 9.08 3.76
CA TYR A 84 -15.07 8.79 5.13
C TYR A 84 -15.12 10.07 5.99
N PRO A 85 -15.87 11.12 5.60
CA PRO A 85 -15.76 12.44 6.21
C PRO A 85 -16.03 12.47 7.72
N ASP A 86 -16.90 11.59 8.21
CA ASP A 86 -17.30 11.56 9.62
C ASP A 86 -16.34 10.74 10.51
N ASN A 87 -15.53 9.84 9.93
CA ASN A 87 -14.69 8.90 10.69
C ASN A 87 -13.28 8.67 10.10
N TRP A 88 -12.82 9.53 9.17
CA TRP A 88 -11.53 9.39 8.51
C TRP A 88 -10.35 9.31 9.49
N GLN A 89 -10.43 9.98 10.65
CA GLN A 89 -9.39 9.94 11.67
C GLN A 89 -9.23 8.54 12.29
N GLU A 90 -10.34 7.84 12.50
CA GLU A 90 -10.33 6.46 12.97
C GLU A 90 -9.90 5.51 11.86
N TYR A 91 -10.36 5.77 10.63
CA TYR A 91 -9.97 5.01 9.44
C TYR A 91 -8.44 5.06 9.21
N VAL A 92 -7.84 6.25 9.26
CA VAL A 92 -6.38 6.47 9.12
C VAL A 92 -5.59 5.68 10.17
N LYS A 93 -6.08 5.58 11.41
CA LYS A 93 -5.39 4.83 12.48
C LYS A 93 -5.40 3.31 12.24
N ARG A 94 -6.39 2.81 11.51
CA ARG A 94 -6.55 1.37 11.20
C ARG A 94 -5.86 0.97 9.90
N TYR A 95 -5.46 1.94 9.07
CA TYR A 95 -4.95 1.72 7.71
C TYR A 95 -3.43 1.49 7.66
#